data_AF-A0A2E5ESG6-F1
#
_entry.id   AF-A0A2E5ESG6-F1
#
_cell.length_a   1.000
_cell.length_b   1.000
_cell.length_c   1.000
_cell.angle_alpha   90.00
_cell.angle_beta   90.00
_cell.angle_gamma   90.00
#
_symmetry.space_group_name_H-M   'P 1'
#
loop_
_entity.id
_entity.type
_entity.pdbx_description
1 polymer ?
#
loop_
_entity_poly.entity_id
_entity_poly.type
_entity_poly.pdbx_seq_one_letter_code
_entity_poly.pdbx_strand_id
1 'polypeptide(L)'
;MIEKVSAVLAEQYGVDAKAPAEIQDAMRQGYIDDVEWTVTVQANDRGAAVNIVGPGVTIRRQINKSRGFIYHAYFELDPELQGKGIATHVLESTVKLKNKTGISKVTLNANIDVGGYAWLRKGFFPSDGLEDLLAEARSVARRTQNRVLYEEFEKLSKRMSQKELRGYFLSDDFRKYKDLFLGTMWNGETNLNDPISETAFTKSAKSAYEMFARGIGTPTTANEKVLSGLVRHQTYLMRYAAALRNGSISELQDTEAELRKYLMYFADGMEGISVTSKEAEKEFKRLEKDIYALREEAWDEIRDSIPEEMLAYAKYEAGATLAIIEGAFPVALGLQPLSADHIKRIVSAQPFEGRTLRQWLSYNQQIDTQRITRAAKMAIVNGETPTQVARAALGTKQLNYKDGKARKAFNDIESVYLTVTNGINNQIKSDLYAENSDIIDKVMFVATLDVRTTFECAGNDGKVFKLGEEPKPPLHFRCRSLLVPYINPDNLNRRGFDASTEKQLLREFSEENDLGQIRSYDTLPKGYKTKYNAWARKRKRELVGQVPATQNFDTWLRNQPLEFQNEYLGPGRAEIFRQGKLTLDKFVTRDGYELTIEELKKLAEKA
;
A
#
# COMPACT_ATOMS: atom_id res chain seq x y z
N MET A 1 26.53 -7.70 -17.25
CA MET A 1 25.15 -8.26 -17.10
C MET A 1 24.86 -9.36 -18.13
N ILE A 2 25.28 -9.26 -19.40
CA ILE A 2 25.29 -10.41 -20.33
C ILE A 2 26.23 -11.51 -19.80
N GLU A 3 27.43 -11.14 -19.34
CA GLU A 3 28.27 -12.04 -18.54
C GLU A 3 27.56 -12.58 -17.30
N LYS A 4 26.61 -11.85 -16.69
CA LYS A 4 25.85 -12.37 -15.55
C LYS A 4 24.81 -13.40 -15.99
N VAL A 5 24.03 -13.17 -17.06
CA VAL A 5 23.06 -14.15 -17.54
C VAL A 5 23.76 -15.38 -18.13
N SER A 6 24.78 -15.17 -18.96
CA SER A 6 25.56 -16.26 -19.56
C SER A 6 26.43 -16.98 -18.53
N ALA A 7 27.07 -16.30 -17.57
CA ALA A 7 27.78 -16.98 -16.49
C ALA A 7 26.82 -17.69 -15.53
N VAL A 8 25.62 -17.15 -15.27
CA VAL A 8 24.60 -17.82 -14.46
C VAL A 8 24.06 -19.05 -15.15
N LEU A 9 23.81 -18.99 -16.46
CA LEU A 9 23.34 -20.13 -17.23
C LEU A 9 24.46 -21.17 -17.40
N ALA A 10 25.72 -20.74 -17.60
CA ALA A 10 26.89 -21.63 -17.63
C ALA A 10 27.21 -22.23 -16.25
N GLU A 11 27.02 -21.48 -15.16
CA GLU A 11 27.14 -21.96 -13.77
C GLU A 11 26.01 -22.94 -13.43
N GLN A 12 24.79 -22.65 -13.85
CA GLN A 12 23.61 -23.45 -13.51
C GLN A 12 23.48 -24.72 -14.37
N TYR A 13 23.94 -24.68 -15.63
CA TYR A 13 23.69 -25.74 -16.61
C TYR A 13 24.89 -26.14 -17.46
N GLY A 14 26.07 -25.52 -17.31
CA GLY A 14 27.19 -25.73 -18.23
C GLY A 14 26.87 -25.35 -19.69
N VAL A 15 27.90 -25.31 -20.54
CA VAL A 15 27.68 -25.46 -21.99
C VAL A 15 27.67 -26.97 -22.21
N ASP A 16 26.51 -27.54 -22.50
CA ASP A 16 26.27 -29.00 -22.63
C ASP A 16 26.41 -29.82 -21.33
N ALA A 17 25.72 -29.43 -20.24
CA ALA A 17 25.64 -30.30 -19.04
C ALA A 17 24.40 -31.20 -19.02
N LYS A 18 24.53 -32.26 -18.21
CA LYS A 18 23.41 -33.13 -17.84
C LYS A 18 22.40 -32.36 -16.99
N ALA A 19 21.13 -32.74 -17.08
CA ALA A 19 20.08 -32.14 -16.24
C ALA A 19 20.41 -32.26 -14.73
N PRO A 20 19.89 -31.35 -13.87
CA PRO A 20 20.06 -31.42 -12.42
C PRO A 20 19.76 -32.81 -11.84
N ALA A 21 20.53 -33.23 -10.84
CA ALA A 21 20.43 -34.57 -10.24
C ALA A 21 19.03 -34.88 -9.72
N GLU A 22 18.33 -33.88 -9.17
CA GLU A 22 16.97 -34.04 -8.64
C GLU A 22 15.95 -34.37 -9.75
N ILE A 23 16.16 -33.87 -10.96
CA ILE A 23 15.32 -34.17 -12.12
C ILE A 23 15.66 -35.57 -12.66
N GLN A 24 16.95 -35.94 -12.67
CA GLN A 24 17.37 -37.29 -13.03
C GLN A 24 16.84 -38.34 -12.03
N ASP A 25 16.88 -38.04 -10.74
CA ASP A 25 16.41 -38.91 -9.66
C ASP A 25 14.88 -39.07 -9.71
N ALA A 26 14.13 -38.00 -9.98
CA ALA A 26 12.68 -38.07 -10.19
C ALA A 26 12.30 -39.00 -11.36
N MET A 27 13.17 -39.15 -12.36
CA MET A 27 12.96 -40.05 -13.50
C MET A 27 13.37 -41.49 -13.23
N ARG A 28 14.49 -41.71 -12.53
CA ARG A 28 14.92 -43.04 -12.07
C ARG A 28 13.88 -43.69 -11.16
N GLN A 29 13.13 -42.88 -10.41
CA GLN A 29 12.09 -43.35 -9.47
C GLN A 29 10.80 -43.86 -10.14
N GLY A 30 10.76 -44.17 -11.45
CA GLY A 30 9.65 -45.01 -11.90
C GLY A 30 9.45 -45.40 -13.35
N TYR A 31 10.27 -45.00 -14.33
CA TYR A 31 9.85 -45.23 -15.74
C TYR A 31 10.95 -45.65 -16.73
N ILE A 32 12.18 -45.12 -16.66
CA ILE A 32 13.24 -45.47 -17.62
C ILE A 32 14.57 -45.55 -16.86
N ASP A 33 15.22 -46.71 -16.90
CA ASP A 33 16.60 -46.86 -16.44
C ASP A 33 17.55 -46.18 -17.47
N ASP A 34 18.57 -45.46 -16.99
CA ASP A 34 19.58 -44.75 -17.81
C ASP A 34 19.07 -43.59 -18.70
N VAL A 35 18.41 -42.60 -18.11
CA VAL A 35 17.97 -41.37 -18.81
C VAL A 35 19.06 -40.29 -18.80
N GLU A 36 19.60 -39.95 -19.98
CA GLU A 36 20.41 -38.74 -20.17
C GLU A 36 19.61 -37.62 -20.84
N TRP A 37 19.57 -36.45 -20.19
CA TRP A 37 19.04 -35.22 -20.77
C TRP A 37 20.17 -34.31 -21.17
N THR A 38 19.98 -33.64 -22.29
CA THR A 38 20.90 -32.61 -22.77
C THR A 38 20.33 -31.24 -22.49
N VAL A 39 21.11 -30.38 -21.82
CA VAL A 39 20.79 -28.96 -21.67
C VAL A 39 21.72 -28.17 -22.58
N THR A 40 21.14 -27.53 -23.60
CA THR A 40 21.87 -26.63 -24.50
C THR A 40 21.50 -25.19 -24.22
N VAL A 41 22.51 -24.33 -24.13
CA VAL A 41 22.34 -22.90 -23.92
C VAL A 41 23.00 -22.14 -25.06
N GLN A 42 22.22 -21.30 -25.76
CA GLN A 42 22.71 -20.43 -26.82
C GLN A 42 22.43 -18.98 -26.44
N ALA A 43 23.46 -18.14 -26.34
CA ALA A 43 23.31 -16.74 -25.92
C ALA A 43 23.91 -15.77 -26.96
N ASN A 44 23.28 -14.60 -27.12
CA ASN A 44 23.78 -13.48 -27.90
C ASN A 44 23.44 -12.14 -27.21
N ASP A 45 23.79 -11.02 -27.83
CA ASP A 45 23.59 -9.67 -27.24
C ASP A 45 22.11 -9.31 -26.98
N ARG A 46 21.18 -9.96 -27.69
CA ARG A 46 19.74 -9.70 -27.61
C ARG A 46 19.03 -10.62 -26.61
N GLY A 47 19.64 -11.73 -26.20
CA GLY A 47 18.99 -12.70 -25.33
C GLY A 47 19.70 -14.05 -25.23
N ALA A 48 19.02 -15.02 -24.64
CA ALA A 48 19.49 -16.40 -24.55
C ALA A 48 18.36 -17.40 -24.82
N ALA A 49 18.69 -18.56 -25.35
CA ALA A 49 17.80 -19.70 -25.52
C ALA A 49 18.34 -20.87 -24.70
N VAL A 50 17.46 -21.50 -23.94
CA VAL A 50 17.75 -22.71 -23.17
C VAL A 50 16.86 -23.82 -23.73
N ASN A 51 17.47 -24.91 -24.18
CA ASN A 51 16.74 -26.10 -24.61
C ASN A 51 17.14 -27.28 -23.75
N ILE A 52 16.13 -27.98 -23.23
CA ILE A 52 16.28 -29.23 -22.48
C ILE A 52 15.59 -30.30 -23.30
N VAL A 53 16.33 -31.32 -23.71
CA VAL A 53 15.83 -32.41 -24.55
C VAL A 53 16.24 -33.75 -23.97
N GLY A 54 15.28 -34.66 -23.83
CA GLY A 54 15.48 -36.04 -23.40
C GLY A 54 14.30 -36.93 -23.82
N PRO A 55 14.35 -38.25 -23.52
CA PRO A 55 13.25 -39.17 -23.80
C PRO A 55 11.93 -38.67 -23.18
N GLY A 56 10.94 -38.38 -24.03
CA GLY A 56 9.62 -37.91 -23.64
C GLY A 56 9.54 -36.50 -23.04
N VAL A 57 10.61 -35.70 -23.12
CA VAL A 57 10.65 -34.33 -22.58
C VAL A 57 11.33 -33.38 -23.53
N THR A 58 10.62 -32.31 -23.90
CA THR A 58 11.20 -31.18 -24.65
C THR A 58 10.80 -29.85 -24.02
N ILE A 59 11.78 -29.04 -23.65
CA ILE A 59 11.55 -27.73 -23.04
C ILE A 59 12.41 -26.69 -23.75
N ARG A 60 11.78 -25.62 -24.25
CA ARG A 60 12.47 -24.50 -24.89
C ARG A 60 12.06 -23.20 -24.23
N ARG A 61 13.05 -22.43 -23.81
CA ARG A 61 12.86 -21.13 -23.16
C ARG A 61 13.70 -20.09 -23.88
N GLN A 62 13.09 -18.96 -24.21
CA GLN A 62 13.77 -17.81 -24.78
C GLN A 62 13.75 -16.66 -23.77
N ILE A 63 14.89 -16.02 -23.58
CA ILE A 63 15.08 -14.92 -22.66
C ILE A 63 15.32 -13.69 -23.51
N ASN A 64 14.35 -12.78 -23.56
CA ASN A 64 14.47 -11.55 -24.32
C ASN A 64 14.92 -10.42 -23.40
N LYS A 65 16.19 -10.01 -23.57
CA LYS A 65 16.80 -8.99 -22.73
C LYS A 65 16.24 -7.60 -23.04
N SER A 66 16.14 -7.24 -24.32
CA SER A 66 15.74 -5.88 -24.72
C SER A 66 14.30 -5.56 -24.34
N ARG A 67 13.42 -6.56 -24.32
CA ARG A 67 12.01 -6.41 -23.96
C ARG A 67 11.68 -6.87 -22.53
N GLY A 68 12.66 -7.38 -21.78
CA GLY A 68 12.52 -7.69 -20.36
C GLY A 68 11.51 -8.81 -20.04
N PHE A 69 11.51 -9.91 -20.81
CA PHE A 69 10.64 -11.05 -20.51
C PHE A 69 11.32 -12.41 -20.77
N ILE A 70 10.82 -13.44 -20.09
CA ILE A 70 11.14 -14.84 -20.33
C ILE A 70 9.95 -15.47 -21.07
N TYR A 71 10.18 -15.99 -22.27
CA TYR A 71 9.19 -16.70 -23.07
C TYR A 71 9.37 -18.20 -22.94
N HIS A 72 8.33 -18.90 -22.46
CA HIS A 72 8.27 -20.37 -22.50
C HIS A 72 7.78 -20.76 -23.89
N ALA A 73 8.72 -21.04 -24.78
CA ALA A 73 8.47 -21.28 -26.20
C ALA A 73 7.96 -22.69 -26.47
N TYR A 74 8.37 -23.68 -25.67
CA TYR A 74 7.90 -25.06 -25.79
C TYR A 74 8.02 -25.78 -24.45
N PHE A 75 7.02 -26.57 -24.10
CA PHE A 75 7.04 -27.47 -22.95
C PHE A 75 6.18 -28.69 -23.27
N GLU A 76 6.82 -29.82 -23.49
CA GLU A 76 6.19 -31.11 -23.76
C GLU A 76 6.68 -32.16 -22.77
N LEU A 77 5.73 -32.96 -22.27
CA LEU A 77 5.96 -34.14 -21.44
C LEU A 77 5.07 -35.26 -21.95
N ASP A 78 5.66 -36.42 -22.22
CA ASP A 78 4.89 -37.64 -22.52
C ASP A 78 3.88 -37.92 -21.40
N PRO A 79 2.70 -38.51 -21.72
CA PRO A 79 1.63 -38.75 -20.75
C PRO A 79 2.11 -39.48 -19.48
N GLU A 80 3.03 -40.42 -19.64
CA GLU A 80 3.61 -41.19 -18.54
C GLU A 80 4.41 -40.33 -17.57
N LEU A 81 4.97 -39.20 -18.02
CA LEU A 81 5.82 -38.29 -17.25
C LEU A 81 5.03 -37.18 -16.56
N GLN A 82 3.76 -37.00 -16.92
CA GLN A 82 2.90 -35.98 -16.34
C GLN A 82 2.56 -36.29 -14.87
N GLY A 83 2.38 -35.25 -14.04
CA GLY A 83 1.99 -35.40 -12.63
C GLY A 83 3.13 -35.72 -11.65
N LYS A 84 4.37 -35.94 -12.11
CA LYS A 84 5.53 -36.31 -11.27
C LYS A 84 6.36 -35.14 -10.74
N GLY A 85 5.86 -33.91 -10.81
CA GLY A 85 6.57 -32.73 -10.30
C GLY A 85 7.68 -32.17 -11.21
N ILE A 86 8.01 -32.82 -12.34
CA ILE A 86 9.01 -32.36 -13.32
C ILE A 86 8.77 -30.90 -13.74
N ALA A 87 7.52 -30.55 -14.05
CA ALA A 87 7.15 -29.18 -14.41
C ALA A 87 7.41 -28.17 -13.29
N THR A 88 7.24 -28.54 -12.03
CA THR A 88 7.55 -27.67 -10.90
C THR A 88 9.04 -27.39 -10.83
N HIS A 89 9.91 -28.40 -10.94
CA HIS A 89 11.37 -28.19 -10.94
C HIS A 89 11.87 -27.32 -12.11
N VAL A 90 11.28 -27.52 -13.29
CA VAL A 90 11.58 -26.68 -14.46
C VAL A 90 11.12 -25.23 -14.24
N LEU A 91 9.98 -25.02 -13.60
CA LEU A 91 9.46 -23.68 -13.30
C LEU A 91 10.22 -23.00 -12.15
N GLU A 92 10.65 -23.74 -11.13
CA GLU A 92 11.59 -23.28 -10.09
C GLU A 92 12.86 -22.72 -10.71
N SER A 93 13.37 -23.34 -11.78
CA SER A 93 14.54 -22.82 -12.50
C SER A 93 14.29 -21.44 -13.14
N THR A 94 13.03 -21.12 -13.49
CA THR A 94 12.63 -19.79 -13.97
C THR A 94 12.69 -18.76 -12.85
N VAL A 95 12.31 -19.15 -11.63
CA VAL A 95 12.41 -18.29 -10.44
C VAL A 95 13.87 -18.05 -10.06
N LYS A 96 14.71 -19.08 -10.12
CA LYS A 96 16.18 -18.95 -9.96
C LYS A 96 16.76 -17.98 -10.99
N LEU A 97 16.33 -18.08 -12.24
CA LEU A 97 16.72 -17.16 -13.31
C LEU A 97 16.24 -15.73 -13.04
N LYS A 98 14.99 -15.52 -12.60
CA LYS A 98 14.47 -14.22 -12.18
C LYS A 98 15.32 -13.62 -11.06
N ASN A 99 15.64 -14.39 -10.03
CA ASN A 99 16.44 -13.91 -8.89
C ASN A 99 17.86 -13.49 -9.31
N LYS A 100 18.45 -14.18 -10.31
CA LYS A 100 19.79 -13.89 -10.80
C LYS A 100 19.84 -12.79 -11.88
N THR A 101 18.76 -12.58 -12.64
CA THR A 101 18.72 -11.64 -13.79
C THR A 101 17.86 -10.40 -13.59
N GLY A 102 16.93 -10.41 -12.62
CA GLY A 102 15.93 -9.38 -12.40
C GLY A 102 14.73 -9.43 -13.36
N ILE A 103 14.72 -10.33 -14.35
CA ILE A 103 13.63 -10.44 -15.31
C ILE A 103 12.47 -11.23 -14.69
N SER A 104 11.37 -10.56 -14.36
CA SER A 104 10.24 -11.18 -13.66
C SER A 104 9.03 -11.48 -14.54
N LYS A 105 8.88 -10.80 -15.68
CA LYS A 105 7.77 -11.06 -16.62
C LYS A 105 8.02 -12.37 -17.36
N VAL A 106 7.04 -13.27 -17.31
CA VAL A 106 7.05 -14.55 -18.04
C VAL A 106 5.85 -14.60 -18.96
N THR A 107 6.07 -14.99 -20.21
CA THR A 107 5.02 -15.12 -21.24
C THR A 107 5.05 -16.49 -21.87
N LEU A 108 3.91 -16.92 -22.42
CA LEU A 108 3.80 -18.16 -23.17
C LEU A 108 2.64 -18.10 -24.16
N ASN A 109 2.64 -19.04 -25.09
CA ASN A 109 1.45 -19.40 -25.84
C ASN A 109 0.94 -20.72 -25.24
N ALA A 110 -0.19 -20.67 -24.54
CA ALA A 110 -0.82 -21.84 -23.96
C ALA A 110 -1.53 -22.57 -25.11
N ASN A 111 -0.81 -23.46 -25.74
CA ASN A 111 -1.27 -24.29 -26.85
C ASN A 111 -0.88 -25.73 -26.53
N ILE A 112 -1.53 -26.70 -27.20
CA ILE A 112 -1.42 -28.15 -27.04
C ILE A 112 -2.43 -28.74 -26.01
N ASP A 113 -2.66 -30.05 -26.13
CA ASP A 113 -3.66 -30.90 -25.45
C ASP A 113 -4.02 -30.54 -23.99
N VAL A 114 -3.06 -30.45 -23.07
CA VAL A 114 -3.29 -30.19 -21.64
C VAL A 114 -2.88 -28.78 -21.20
N GLY A 115 -2.21 -28.04 -22.09
CA GLY A 115 -1.52 -26.78 -21.78
C GLY A 115 -2.44 -25.69 -21.25
N GLY A 116 -3.60 -25.48 -21.89
CA GLY A 116 -4.53 -24.40 -21.53
C GLY A 116 -4.97 -24.42 -20.06
N TYR A 117 -5.41 -25.58 -19.56
CA TYR A 117 -5.76 -25.73 -18.15
C TYR A 117 -4.53 -25.69 -17.23
N ALA A 118 -3.45 -26.37 -17.60
CA ALA A 118 -2.25 -26.48 -16.75
C ALA A 118 -1.60 -25.12 -16.48
N TRP A 119 -1.57 -24.23 -17.47
CA TRP A 119 -0.95 -22.90 -17.33
C TRP A 119 -1.78 -21.96 -16.44
N LEU A 120 -3.11 -22.02 -16.49
CA LEU A 120 -3.97 -21.32 -15.52
C LEU A 120 -3.67 -21.76 -14.08
N ARG A 121 -3.46 -23.08 -13.87
CA ARG A 121 -3.07 -23.65 -12.56
C ARG A 121 -1.66 -23.25 -12.12
N LYS A 122 -0.82 -22.75 -13.02
CA LYS A 122 0.52 -22.25 -12.72
C LYS A 122 0.58 -20.72 -12.58
N GLY A 123 -0.58 -20.05 -12.52
CA GLY A 123 -0.65 -18.62 -12.23
C GLY A 123 -0.42 -17.72 -13.45
N PHE A 124 -0.56 -18.27 -14.67
CA PHE A 124 -0.67 -17.48 -15.89
C PHE A 124 -2.10 -16.97 -16.07
N PHE A 125 -2.20 -15.81 -16.70
CA PHE A 125 -3.48 -15.18 -17.04
C PHE A 125 -3.46 -14.75 -18.51
N PRO A 126 -4.61 -14.77 -19.23
CA PRO A 126 -4.66 -14.37 -20.63
C PRO A 126 -4.22 -12.91 -20.82
N SER A 127 -3.21 -12.69 -21.66
CA SER A 127 -2.70 -11.35 -21.99
C SER A 127 -3.65 -10.57 -22.88
N ASP A 128 -4.42 -11.27 -23.71
CA ASP A 128 -5.34 -10.69 -24.69
C ASP A 128 -6.74 -10.43 -24.09
N GLY A 129 -6.89 -10.69 -22.79
CA GLY A 129 -8.10 -10.45 -22.01
C GLY A 129 -8.94 -11.71 -21.76
N LEU A 130 -9.90 -11.59 -20.84
CA LEU A 130 -10.75 -12.71 -20.43
C LEU A 130 -11.67 -13.20 -21.55
N GLU A 131 -12.13 -12.31 -22.43
CA GLU A 131 -13.04 -12.66 -23.52
C GLU A 131 -12.41 -13.63 -24.53
N ASP A 132 -11.11 -13.52 -24.77
CA ASP A 132 -10.36 -14.43 -25.63
C ASP A 132 -10.34 -15.85 -25.04
N LEU A 133 -10.01 -15.96 -23.75
CA LEU A 133 -10.07 -17.23 -23.02
C LEU A 133 -11.49 -17.83 -22.98
N LEU A 134 -12.53 -16.99 -22.87
CA LEU A 134 -13.92 -17.44 -22.90
C LEU A 134 -14.36 -17.89 -24.30
N ALA A 135 -13.84 -17.31 -25.37
CA ALA A 135 -14.10 -17.74 -26.73
C ALA A 135 -13.53 -19.15 -26.99
N GLU A 136 -12.31 -19.39 -26.53
CA GLU A 136 -11.66 -20.70 -26.59
C GLU A 136 -12.42 -21.76 -25.77
N ALA A 137 -12.76 -21.45 -24.52
CA ALA A 137 -13.54 -22.34 -23.67
C ALA A 137 -14.92 -22.66 -24.29
N ARG A 138 -15.55 -21.70 -24.99
CA ARG A 138 -16.80 -21.91 -25.72
C ARG A 138 -16.63 -22.88 -26.88
N SER A 139 -15.52 -22.76 -27.62
CA SER A 139 -15.18 -23.67 -28.73
C SER A 139 -14.98 -25.09 -28.24
N VAL A 140 -14.25 -25.29 -27.14
CA VAL A 140 -14.07 -26.60 -26.49
C VAL A 140 -15.40 -27.15 -25.99
N ALA A 141 -16.23 -26.34 -25.33
CA ALA A 141 -17.54 -26.75 -24.84
C ALA A 141 -18.46 -27.26 -25.95
N ARG A 142 -18.40 -26.66 -27.16
CA ARG A 142 -19.14 -27.13 -28.32
C ARG A 142 -18.66 -28.50 -28.81
N ARG A 143 -17.34 -28.70 -28.88
CA ARG A 143 -16.73 -29.96 -29.32
C ARG A 143 -16.97 -31.12 -28.34
N THR A 144 -16.96 -30.82 -27.04
CA THR A 144 -17.12 -31.80 -25.94
C THR A 144 -18.57 -31.93 -25.46
N GLN A 145 -19.52 -31.22 -26.07
CA GLN A 145 -20.94 -31.17 -25.68
C GLN A 145 -21.20 -30.67 -24.24
N ASN A 146 -20.24 -29.94 -23.64
CA ASN A 146 -20.30 -29.41 -22.26
C ASN A 146 -20.88 -27.98 -22.17
N ARG A 147 -21.95 -27.69 -22.92
CA ARG A 147 -22.53 -26.33 -23.01
C ARG A 147 -22.99 -25.76 -21.66
N VAL A 148 -23.63 -26.59 -20.83
CA VAL A 148 -24.14 -26.17 -19.51
C VAL A 148 -22.98 -25.75 -18.60
N LEU A 149 -21.90 -26.51 -18.60
CA LEU A 149 -20.71 -26.24 -17.81
C LEU A 149 -20.04 -24.92 -18.23
N TYR A 150 -20.01 -24.62 -19.53
CA TYR A 150 -19.53 -23.34 -20.06
C TYR A 150 -20.41 -22.17 -19.63
N GLU A 151 -21.73 -22.28 -19.77
CA GLU A 151 -22.67 -21.21 -19.38
C GLU A 151 -22.59 -20.92 -17.86
N GLU A 152 -22.32 -21.94 -17.05
CA GLU A 152 -22.04 -21.79 -15.61
C GLU A 152 -20.75 -21.00 -15.39
N PHE A 153 -19.64 -21.40 -16.02
CA PHE A 153 -18.35 -20.74 -15.89
C PHE A 153 -18.39 -19.29 -16.40
N GLU A 154 -19.01 -19.02 -17.55
CA GLU A 154 -19.12 -17.68 -18.13
C GLU A 154 -19.89 -16.73 -17.20
N LYS A 155 -20.98 -17.20 -16.59
CA LYS A 155 -21.74 -16.40 -15.61
C LYS A 155 -20.91 -16.14 -14.35
N LEU A 156 -20.14 -17.13 -13.89
CA LEU A 156 -19.27 -17.00 -12.73
C LEU A 156 -18.12 -16.01 -12.99
N SER A 157 -17.41 -16.16 -14.11
CA SER A 157 -16.25 -15.36 -14.46
C SER A 157 -16.60 -13.89 -14.67
N LYS A 158 -17.77 -13.59 -15.26
CA LYS A 158 -18.26 -12.21 -15.47
C LYS A 158 -18.64 -11.49 -14.18
N ARG A 159 -18.79 -12.20 -13.06
CA ARG A 159 -19.08 -11.64 -11.74
C ARG A 159 -17.82 -11.41 -10.89
N MET A 160 -16.67 -11.89 -11.33
CA MET A 160 -15.40 -11.78 -10.62
C MET A 160 -14.53 -10.68 -11.22
N SER A 161 -13.83 -9.93 -10.37
CA SER A 161 -12.72 -9.09 -10.81
C SER A 161 -11.58 -9.95 -11.37
N GLN A 162 -10.68 -9.35 -12.15
CA GLN A 162 -9.51 -10.04 -12.68
C GLN A 162 -8.65 -10.69 -11.58
N LYS A 163 -8.55 -10.03 -10.42
CA LYS A 163 -7.82 -10.54 -9.25
C LYS A 163 -8.50 -11.77 -8.65
N GLU A 164 -9.82 -11.70 -8.46
CA GLU A 164 -10.61 -12.83 -7.93
C GLU A 164 -10.53 -14.03 -8.88
N LEU A 165 -10.61 -13.78 -10.18
CA LEU A 165 -10.54 -14.84 -11.18
C LEU A 165 -9.15 -15.50 -11.24
N ARG A 166 -8.06 -14.72 -11.12
CA ARG A 166 -6.70 -15.26 -10.98
C ARG A 166 -6.57 -16.22 -9.80
N GLY A 167 -7.12 -15.87 -8.65
CA GLY A 167 -7.15 -16.76 -7.50
C GLY A 167 -8.09 -17.95 -7.68
N TYR A 168 -9.24 -17.73 -8.31
CA TYR A 168 -10.20 -18.80 -8.61
C TYR A 168 -9.55 -19.90 -9.46
N PHE A 169 -8.76 -19.55 -10.48
CA PHE A 169 -8.01 -20.54 -11.27
C PHE A 169 -7.09 -21.45 -10.44
N LEU A 170 -6.57 -20.95 -9.32
CA LEU A 170 -5.69 -21.71 -8.43
C LEU A 170 -6.48 -22.60 -7.44
N SER A 171 -7.76 -22.30 -7.21
CA SER A 171 -8.66 -22.99 -6.24
C SER A 171 -9.01 -24.41 -6.65
N ASP A 172 -9.29 -25.31 -5.70
CA ASP A 172 -9.74 -26.66 -6.06
C ASP A 172 -11.12 -26.68 -6.74
N ASP A 173 -11.97 -25.67 -6.50
CA ASP A 173 -13.28 -25.50 -7.16
C ASP A 173 -13.14 -25.33 -8.68
N PHE A 174 -12.10 -24.65 -9.16
CA PHE A 174 -11.85 -24.50 -10.59
C PHE A 174 -11.58 -25.82 -11.32
N ARG A 175 -11.16 -26.88 -10.60
CA ARG A 175 -10.94 -28.21 -11.22
C ARG A 175 -12.19 -28.76 -11.88
N LYS A 176 -13.39 -28.38 -11.41
CA LYS A 176 -14.67 -28.72 -12.05
C LYS A 176 -14.72 -28.31 -13.53
N TYR A 177 -14.02 -27.25 -13.91
CA TYR A 177 -14.04 -26.72 -15.27
C TYR A 177 -12.88 -27.24 -16.14
N LYS A 178 -12.12 -28.24 -15.68
CA LYS A 178 -10.95 -28.78 -16.39
C LYS A 178 -11.26 -29.07 -17.87
N ASP A 179 -12.37 -29.75 -18.15
CA ASP A 179 -12.75 -30.18 -19.50
C ASP A 179 -13.09 -29.02 -20.44
N LEU A 180 -13.33 -27.81 -19.91
CA LEU A 180 -13.51 -26.60 -20.73
C LEU A 180 -12.19 -25.99 -21.19
N PHE A 181 -11.10 -26.24 -20.46
CA PHE A 181 -9.81 -25.57 -20.66
C PHE A 181 -8.72 -26.49 -21.23
N LEU A 182 -8.95 -27.81 -21.24
CA LEU A 182 -8.11 -28.74 -22.00
C LEU A 182 -8.23 -28.43 -23.51
N GLY A 183 -7.08 -28.31 -24.18
CA GLY A 183 -7.00 -28.02 -25.61
C GLY A 183 -7.44 -26.62 -26.03
N THR A 184 -7.50 -25.66 -25.09
CA THR A 184 -7.68 -24.22 -25.40
C THR A 184 -6.38 -23.59 -25.86
N MET A 185 -6.47 -22.60 -26.75
CA MET A 185 -5.30 -21.89 -27.30
C MET A 185 -5.34 -20.39 -26.96
N TRP A 186 -4.47 -19.92 -26.07
CA TRP A 186 -4.46 -18.51 -25.66
C TRP A 186 -3.06 -18.01 -25.30
N ASN A 187 -2.82 -16.70 -25.38
CA ASN A 187 -1.55 -16.10 -24.96
C ASN A 187 -1.58 -15.78 -23.46
N GLY A 188 -0.58 -16.24 -22.72
CA GLY A 188 -0.52 -16.11 -21.27
C GLY A 188 0.64 -15.27 -20.80
N GLU A 189 0.40 -14.50 -19.72
CA GLU A 189 1.46 -13.79 -19.00
C GLU A 189 1.34 -13.96 -17.48
N THR A 190 2.48 -13.85 -16.80
CA THR A 190 2.58 -13.79 -15.35
C THR A 190 3.80 -12.96 -14.92
N ASN A 191 3.83 -12.55 -13.65
CA ASN A 191 4.93 -11.77 -13.08
C ASN A 191 5.45 -12.46 -11.83
N LEU A 192 6.70 -12.91 -11.86
CA LEU A 192 7.36 -13.60 -10.75
C LEU A 192 7.76 -12.67 -9.59
N ASN A 193 7.40 -11.39 -9.63
CA ASN A 193 7.40 -10.53 -8.43
C ASN A 193 6.09 -10.65 -7.63
N ASP A 194 5.03 -11.26 -8.20
CA ASP A 194 3.84 -11.65 -7.46
C ASP A 194 4.14 -12.93 -6.65
N PRO A 195 4.10 -12.89 -5.30
CA PRO A 195 4.37 -14.07 -4.48
C PRO A 195 3.42 -15.24 -4.74
N ILE A 196 2.19 -14.96 -5.22
CA ILE A 196 1.22 -16.00 -5.59
C ILE A 196 1.73 -16.74 -6.83
N SER A 197 2.13 -16.00 -7.87
CA SER A 197 2.70 -16.56 -9.09
C SER A 197 4.02 -17.28 -8.84
N GLU A 198 4.91 -16.71 -8.02
CA GLU A 198 6.17 -17.36 -7.62
C GLU A 198 5.92 -18.67 -6.87
N THR A 199 4.91 -18.71 -6.00
CA THR A 199 4.52 -19.93 -5.28
C THR A 199 3.87 -20.97 -6.19
N ALA A 200 3.09 -20.55 -7.18
CA ALA A 200 2.50 -21.46 -8.15
C ALA A 200 3.59 -22.18 -8.99
N PHE A 201 4.70 -21.49 -9.25
CA PHE A 201 5.87 -22.01 -9.95
C PHE A 201 6.70 -22.97 -9.09
N THR A 202 6.94 -22.59 -7.83
CA THR A 202 7.90 -23.30 -6.95
C THR A 202 7.28 -24.36 -6.05
N LYS A 203 5.96 -24.32 -5.84
CA LYS A 203 5.25 -25.29 -4.99
C LYS A 203 4.10 -25.91 -5.77
N SER A 204 2.89 -25.40 -5.57
CA SER A 204 1.67 -25.96 -6.17
C SER A 204 0.58 -24.91 -6.31
N ALA A 205 -0.39 -25.16 -7.20
CA ALA A 205 -1.60 -24.36 -7.34
C ALA A 205 -2.34 -24.23 -6.01
N LYS A 206 -2.42 -25.32 -5.23
CA LYS A 206 -3.03 -25.33 -3.90
C LYS A 206 -2.30 -24.40 -2.93
N SER A 207 -0.97 -24.44 -2.88
CA SER A 207 -0.18 -23.54 -2.01
C SER A 207 -0.34 -22.07 -2.42
N ALA A 208 -0.36 -21.81 -3.73
CA ALA A 208 -0.59 -20.47 -4.27
C ALA A 208 -2.02 -19.97 -3.99
N TYR A 209 -3.01 -20.85 -4.11
CA TYR A 209 -4.39 -20.55 -3.73
C TYR A 209 -4.54 -20.34 -2.23
N GLU A 210 -3.89 -21.14 -1.40
CA GLU A 210 -3.85 -20.92 0.04
C GLU A 210 -3.23 -19.56 0.35
N MET A 211 -2.18 -19.12 -0.36
CA MET A 211 -1.63 -17.76 -0.23
C MET A 211 -2.56 -16.67 -0.77
N PHE A 212 -3.30 -16.95 -1.85
CA PHE A 212 -4.33 -16.06 -2.39
C PHE A 212 -5.52 -15.93 -1.43
N ALA A 213 -6.01 -17.04 -0.87
CA ALA A 213 -7.11 -17.13 0.09
C ALA A 213 -6.72 -16.64 1.49
N ARG A 214 -5.43 -16.75 1.85
CA ARG A 214 -4.78 -16.06 2.98
C ARG A 214 -4.48 -14.59 2.67
N GLY A 215 -4.88 -14.09 1.50
CA GLY A 215 -5.00 -12.67 1.27
C GLY A 215 -3.69 -11.89 1.17
N ILE A 216 -2.78 -12.29 0.27
CA ILE A 216 -1.83 -11.33 -0.37
C ILE A 216 -2.59 -10.23 -1.17
N GLY A 217 -3.93 -10.27 -1.19
CA GLY A 217 -4.64 -9.13 -0.61
C GLY A 217 -6.08 -9.45 -0.19
N THR A 218 -6.30 -9.62 1.11
CA THR A 218 -7.45 -9.22 1.96
C THR A 218 -7.00 -9.53 3.39
N PRO A 219 -7.25 -8.69 4.41
CA PRO A 219 -6.67 -8.90 5.73
C PRO A 219 -7.21 -10.17 6.39
N THR A 220 -6.36 -11.17 6.66
CA THR A 220 -6.81 -12.48 7.16
C THR A 220 -6.57 -12.67 8.64
N THR A 221 -5.51 -12.07 9.16
CA THR A 221 -5.22 -12.09 10.58
C THR A 221 -5.85 -10.90 11.32
N ALA A 222 -6.03 -11.02 12.64
CA ALA A 222 -6.57 -9.92 13.44
C ALA A 222 -5.71 -8.64 13.31
N ASN A 223 -4.38 -8.78 13.41
CA ASN A 223 -3.46 -7.64 13.24
C ASN A 223 -3.53 -7.02 11.84
N GLU A 224 -3.65 -7.82 10.78
CA GLU A 224 -3.86 -7.32 9.42
C GLU A 224 -5.20 -6.58 9.26
N LYS A 225 -6.27 -7.10 9.87
CA LYS A 225 -7.60 -6.46 9.84
C LYS A 225 -7.57 -5.11 10.54
N VAL A 226 -6.85 -5.00 11.65
CA VAL A 226 -6.62 -3.71 12.33
C VAL A 226 -5.85 -2.75 11.44
N LEU A 227 -4.71 -3.19 10.88
CA LEU A 227 -3.91 -2.39 9.95
C LEU A 227 -4.77 -1.85 8.81
N SER A 228 -5.49 -2.72 8.10
CA SER A 228 -6.33 -2.34 6.98
C SER A 228 -7.50 -1.44 7.40
N GLY A 229 -8.12 -1.74 8.54
CA GLY A 229 -9.18 -0.92 9.11
C GLY A 229 -8.72 0.50 9.39
N LEU A 230 -7.57 0.66 10.06
CA LEU A 230 -7.01 1.96 10.42
C LEU A 230 -6.46 2.73 9.21
N VAL A 231 -5.84 2.05 8.23
CA VAL A 231 -5.42 2.68 6.97
C VAL A 231 -6.62 3.17 6.17
N ARG A 232 -7.70 2.38 6.08
CA ARG A 232 -8.94 2.82 5.43
C ARG A 232 -9.55 4.00 6.19
N HIS A 233 -9.57 3.94 7.52
CA HIS A 233 -10.08 5.02 8.37
C HIS A 233 -9.31 6.33 8.17
N GLN A 234 -7.99 6.25 8.01
CA GLN A 234 -7.13 7.38 7.68
C GLN A 234 -7.53 8.07 6.36
N THR A 235 -8.08 7.35 5.37
CA THR A 235 -8.56 7.99 4.14
C THR A 235 -9.79 8.86 4.37
N TYR A 236 -10.68 8.45 5.29
CA TYR A 236 -11.83 9.28 5.68
C TYR A 236 -11.39 10.50 6.48
N LEU A 237 -10.35 10.36 7.30
CA LEU A 237 -9.75 11.50 8.01
C LEU A 237 -9.27 12.60 7.06
N MET A 238 -8.61 12.21 5.97
CA MET A 238 -8.14 13.18 4.97
C MET A 238 -9.31 13.90 4.27
N ARG A 239 -10.44 13.20 4.09
CA ARG A 239 -11.67 13.81 3.54
C ARG A 239 -12.32 14.76 4.55
N TYR A 240 -12.32 14.40 5.84
CA TYR A 240 -12.80 15.26 6.91
C TYR A 240 -11.99 16.56 7.00
N ALA A 241 -10.66 16.48 7.02
CA ALA A 241 -9.80 17.67 7.00
C ALA A 241 -10.03 18.55 5.75
N ALA A 242 -10.30 17.94 4.59
CA ALA A 242 -10.66 18.67 3.38
C ALA A 242 -12.04 19.34 3.48
N ALA A 243 -13.01 18.74 4.18
CA ALA A 243 -14.33 19.33 4.42
C ALA A 243 -14.23 20.56 5.34
N LEU A 244 -13.51 20.45 6.47
CA LEU A 244 -13.22 21.58 7.36
C LEU A 244 -12.61 22.76 6.61
N ARG A 245 -11.61 22.47 5.78
CA ARG A 245 -10.96 23.46 4.92
C ARG A 245 -11.97 24.15 4.02
N ASN A 246 -12.85 23.40 3.36
CA ASN A 246 -13.81 23.99 2.42
C ASN A 246 -14.81 24.90 3.14
N GLY A 247 -15.23 24.55 4.36
CA GLY A 247 -16.04 25.42 5.22
C GLY A 247 -15.32 26.74 5.50
N SER A 248 -14.11 26.69 6.07
CA SER A 248 -13.31 27.90 6.36
C SER A 248 -12.98 28.73 5.12
N ILE A 249 -12.78 28.09 3.96
CA ILE A 249 -12.59 28.81 2.70
C ILE A 249 -13.84 29.60 2.33
N SER A 250 -15.05 29.05 2.53
CA SER A 250 -16.30 29.74 2.25
C SER A 250 -16.40 31.03 3.07
N GLU A 251 -16.17 30.95 4.39
CA GLU A 251 -16.19 32.12 5.28
C GLU A 251 -15.24 33.23 4.80
N LEU A 252 -14.03 32.85 4.39
CA LEU A 252 -13.07 33.82 3.86
C LEU A 252 -13.46 34.35 2.48
N GLN A 253 -14.09 33.55 1.62
CA GLN A 253 -14.56 33.98 0.31
C GLN A 253 -15.68 35.00 0.40
N ASP A 254 -16.54 34.91 1.42
CA ASP A 254 -17.66 35.82 1.62
C ASP A 254 -17.18 37.25 1.92
N THR A 255 -16.00 37.41 2.52
CA THR A 255 -15.37 38.73 2.73
C THR A 255 -14.73 39.33 1.46
N GLU A 256 -14.48 38.55 0.40
CA GLU A 256 -13.68 38.99 -0.75
C GLU A 256 -14.36 40.09 -1.57
N ALA A 257 -15.70 40.10 -1.63
CA ALA A 257 -16.45 41.11 -2.38
C ALA A 257 -16.32 42.50 -1.73
N GLU A 258 -16.48 42.58 -0.42
CA GLU A 258 -16.35 43.83 0.34
C GLU A 258 -14.89 44.28 0.40
N LEU A 259 -13.94 43.37 0.61
CA LEU A 259 -12.51 43.68 0.51
C LEU A 259 -12.14 44.26 -0.85
N ARG A 260 -12.70 43.72 -1.95
CA ARG A 260 -12.44 44.25 -3.29
C ARG A 260 -12.93 45.68 -3.44
N LYS A 261 -14.17 45.96 -3.02
CA LYS A 261 -14.75 47.30 -3.06
C LYS A 261 -13.92 48.27 -2.22
N TYR A 262 -13.56 47.86 -1.01
CA TYR A 262 -12.74 48.65 -0.10
C TYR A 262 -11.36 48.97 -0.70
N LEU A 263 -10.66 47.97 -1.25
CA LEU A 263 -9.34 48.18 -1.86
C LEU A 263 -9.39 49.12 -3.06
N MET A 264 -10.43 49.03 -3.89
CA MET A 264 -10.63 49.95 -5.01
C MET A 264 -10.88 51.38 -4.50
N TYR A 265 -11.77 51.54 -3.53
CA TYR A 265 -12.06 52.85 -2.92
C TYR A 265 -10.82 53.46 -2.25
N PHE A 266 -10.06 52.65 -1.51
CA PHE A 266 -8.84 53.10 -0.86
C PHE A 266 -7.79 53.54 -1.88
N ALA A 267 -7.58 52.77 -2.95
CA ALA A 267 -6.62 53.10 -3.99
C ALA A 267 -6.99 54.38 -4.76
N ASP A 268 -8.28 54.60 -5.01
CA ASP A 268 -8.81 55.83 -5.60
C ASP A 268 -8.54 57.05 -4.70
N GLY A 269 -8.78 56.91 -3.40
CA GLY A 269 -8.47 57.95 -2.41
C GLY A 269 -6.97 58.25 -2.21
N MET A 270 -6.09 57.38 -2.71
CA MET A 270 -4.63 57.59 -2.70
C MET A 270 -4.14 58.34 -3.94
N GLU A 271 -4.99 58.57 -4.95
CA GLU A 271 -4.60 59.28 -6.16
C GLU A 271 -4.19 60.73 -5.85
N GLY A 272 -3.02 61.14 -6.37
CA GLY A 272 -2.46 62.46 -6.11
C GLY A 272 -1.76 62.62 -4.75
N ILE A 273 -1.84 61.63 -3.84
CA ILE A 273 -1.09 61.63 -2.59
C ILE A 273 0.33 61.08 -2.83
N SER A 274 1.34 61.84 -2.42
CA SER A 274 2.73 61.35 -2.44
C SER A 274 2.91 60.20 -1.45
N VAL A 275 3.34 59.03 -1.93
CA VAL A 275 3.52 57.81 -1.11
C VAL A 275 4.59 57.93 -0.02
N THR A 276 5.46 58.94 -0.09
CA THR A 276 6.48 59.24 0.94
C THR A 276 6.01 60.28 1.97
N SER A 277 4.76 60.77 1.86
CA SER A 277 4.20 61.77 2.77
C SER A 277 3.75 61.15 4.10
N LYS A 278 3.67 61.99 5.15
CA LYS A 278 3.06 61.59 6.43
C LYS A 278 1.58 61.22 6.31
N GLU A 279 0.89 61.81 5.33
CA GLU A 279 -0.49 61.50 5.00
C GLU A 279 -0.63 60.08 4.47
N ALA A 280 0.20 59.69 3.48
CA ALA A 280 0.24 58.32 2.98
C ALA A 280 0.59 57.29 4.07
N GLU A 281 1.53 57.61 4.97
CA GLU A 281 1.85 56.71 6.10
C GLU A 281 0.63 56.47 7.01
N LYS A 282 -0.15 57.52 7.28
CA LYS A 282 -1.38 57.44 8.08
C LYS A 282 -2.45 56.59 7.38
N GLU A 283 -2.68 56.83 6.09
CA GLU A 283 -3.65 56.04 5.32
C GLU A 283 -3.22 54.58 5.18
N PHE A 284 -1.93 54.30 5.02
CA PHE A 284 -1.42 52.93 5.01
C PHE A 284 -1.55 52.20 6.35
N LYS A 285 -1.54 52.90 7.49
CA LYS A 285 -1.87 52.32 8.80
C LYS A 285 -3.38 52.07 8.94
N ARG A 286 -4.21 52.96 8.38
CA ARG A 286 -5.66 52.76 8.31
C ARG A 286 -6.01 51.55 7.45
N LEU A 287 -5.37 51.39 6.29
CA LEU A 287 -5.53 50.22 5.41
C LEU A 287 -5.28 48.90 6.15
N GLU A 288 -4.19 48.83 6.92
CA GLU A 288 -3.87 47.64 7.74
C GLU A 288 -4.98 47.31 8.74
N LYS A 289 -5.46 48.33 9.46
CA LYS A 289 -6.52 48.18 10.46
C LYS A 289 -7.84 47.74 9.81
N ASP A 290 -8.22 48.38 8.71
CA ASP A 290 -9.50 48.13 8.05
C ASP A 290 -9.51 46.75 7.37
N ILE A 291 -8.41 46.33 6.71
CA ILE A 291 -8.29 44.97 6.16
C ILE A 291 -8.38 43.92 7.27
N TYR A 292 -7.75 44.17 8.42
CA TYR A 292 -7.84 43.26 9.57
C TYR A 292 -9.29 43.15 10.05
N ALA A 293 -9.98 44.27 10.25
CA ALA A 293 -11.38 44.29 10.69
C ALA A 293 -12.33 43.61 9.70
N LEU A 294 -12.16 43.84 8.40
CA LEU A 294 -12.96 43.19 7.33
C LEU A 294 -12.76 41.67 7.25
N ARG A 295 -11.64 41.17 7.76
CA ARG A 295 -11.33 39.74 7.83
C ARG A 295 -11.66 39.13 9.19
N GLU A 296 -11.80 39.94 10.23
CA GLU A 296 -11.87 39.50 11.62
C GLU A 296 -13.06 38.60 11.89
N GLU A 297 -14.27 38.99 11.45
CA GLU A 297 -15.50 38.21 11.66
C GLU A 297 -15.40 36.79 11.08
N ALA A 298 -14.90 36.65 9.84
CA ALA A 298 -14.70 35.33 9.23
C ALA A 298 -13.64 34.50 9.96
N TRP A 299 -12.57 35.12 10.45
CA TRP A 299 -11.54 34.41 11.23
C TRP A 299 -11.99 34.09 12.67
N ASP A 300 -12.90 34.86 13.25
CA ASP A 300 -13.55 34.56 14.53
C ASP A 300 -14.44 33.32 14.38
N GLU A 301 -15.31 33.29 13.37
CA GLU A 301 -16.16 32.13 13.08
C GLU A 301 -15.32 30.86 12.89
N ILE A 302 -14.22 30.93 12.14
CA ILE A 302 -13.27 29.82 11.98
C ILE A 302 -12.64 29.42 13.32
N ARG A 303 -12.23 30.39 14.16
CA ARG A 303 -11.55 30.12 15.44
C ARG A 303 -12.46 29.50 16.48
N ASP A 304 -13.76 29.72 16.38
CA ASP A 304 -14.73 29.20 17.34
C ASP A 304 -15.34 27.88 16.90
N SER A 305 -15.73 27.74 15.62
CA SER A 305 -16.31 26.50 15.09
C SER A 305 -15.32 25.34 15.02
N ILE A 306 -14.10 25.57 14.52
CA ILE A 306 -13.17 24.48 14.20
C ILE A 306 -12.69 23.70 15.43
N PRO A 307 -12.35 24.32 16.58
CA PRO A 307 -12.03 23.56 17.78
C PRO A 307 -13.18 22.68 18.29
N GLU A 308 -14.43 23.13 18.14
CA GLU A 308 -15.60 22.33 18.53
C GLU A 308 -15.79 21.13 17.59
N GLU A 309 -15.67 21.35 16.28
CA GLU A 309 -15.71 20.28 15.30
C GLU A 309 -14.59 19.25 15.52
N MET A 310 -13.35 19.71 15.76
CA MET A 310 -12.23 18.82 16.05
C MET A 310 -12.42 18.03 17.35
N LEU A 311 -13.05 18.62 18.36
CA LEU A 311 -13.39 17.91 19.59
C LEU A 311 -14.44 16.83 19.35
N ALA A 312 -15.47 17.12 18.54
CA ALA A 312 -16.47 16.13 18.16
C ALA A 312 -15.84 14.98 17.36
N TYR A 313 -14.97 15.30 16.39
CA TYR A 313 -14.19 14.32 15.65
C TYR A 313 -13.30 13.46 16.57
N ALA A 314 -12.57 14.08 17.49
CA ALA A 314 -11.66 13.38 18.40
C ALA A 314 -12.40 12.34 19.27
N LYS A 315 -13.61 12.68 19.75
CA LYS A 315 -14.46 11.74 20.49
C LYS A 315 -14.87 10.54 19.63
N TYR A 316 -15.25 10.81 18.37
CA TYR A 316 -15.59 9.76 17.43
C TYR A 316 -14.38 8.87 17.09
N GLU A 317 -13.21 9.47 16.87
CA GLU A 317 -11.97 8.74 16.53
C GLU A 317 -11.56 7.75 17.62
N ALA A 318 -11.65 8.16 18.89
CA ALA A 318 -11.34 7.28 20.02
C ALA A 318 -12.23 6.03 20.03
N GLY A 319 -13.54 6.22 19.85
CA GLY A 319 -14.51 5.11 19.78
C GLY A 319 -14.34 4.25 18.52
N ALA A 320 -14.10 4.87 17.36
CA ALA A 320 -13.88 4.16 16.10
C ALA A 320 -12.60 3.32 16.14
N THR A 321 -11.52 3.85 16.72
CA THR A 321 -10.25 3.12 16.89
C THR A 321 -10.47 1.87 17.75
N LEU A 322 -11.15 2.00 18.88
CA LEU A 322 -11.52 0.85 19.73
C LEU A 322 -12.33 -0.18 18.95
N ALA A 323 -13.39 0.24 18.26
CA ALA A 323 -14.24 -0.66 17.49
C ALA A 323 -13.49 -1.39 16.37
N ILE A 324 -12.57 -0.71 15.69
CA ILE A 324 -11.72 -1.32 14.65
C ILE A 324 -10.79 -2.39 15.26
N ILE A 325 -10.21 -2.11 16.43
CA ILE A 325 -9.32 -3.06 17.10
C ILE A 325 -10.13 -4.24 17.64
N GLU A 326 -11.15 -4.00 18.46
CA GLU A 326 -11.95 -5.07 19.07
C GLU A 326 -12.67 -5.92 18.02
N GLY A 327 -13.24 -5.30 16.98
CA GLY A 327 -13.94 -6.01 15.91
C GLY A 327 -13.03 -6.88 15.02
N ALA A 328 -11.72 -6.69 15.08
CA ALA A 328 -10.75 -7.50 14.35
C ALA A 328 -10.36 -8.79 15.09
N PHE A 329 -10.49 -8.82 16.42
CA PHE A 329 -9.99 -9.92 17.25
C PHE A 329 -11.09 -10.92 17.62
N PRO A 330 -10.78 -12.23 17.61
CA PRO A 330 -11.70 -13.30 18.00
C PRO A 330 -11.83 -13.49 19.54
N VAL A 331 -11.39 -12.49 20.31
CA VAL A 331 -11.40 -12.49 21.77
C VAL A 331 -11.94 -11.16 22.25
N ALA A 332 -12.64 -11.16 23.38
CA ALA A 332 -12.97 -9.92 24.06
C ALA A 332 -11.69 -9.32 24.63
N LEU A 333 -11.20 -8.24 24.00
CA LEU A 333 -10.03 -7.51 24.47
C LEU A 333 -10.36 -6.70 25.71
N GLY A 334 -11.56 -6.10 25.78
CA GLY A 334 -11.98 -5.31 26.93
C GLY A 334 -11.15 -4.03 27.06
N LEU A 335 -10.89 -3.38 25.92
CA LEU A 335 -10.05 -2.20 25.86
C LEU A 335 -10.73 -1.04 26.60
N GLN A 336 -9.97 -0.33 27.43
CA GLN A 336 -10.43 0.82 28.17
C GLN A 336 -10.45 2.07 27.29
N PRO A 337 -11.55 2.83 27.26
CA PRO A 337 -11.63 4.07 26.51
C PRO A 337 -10.94 5.23 27.25
N LEU A 338 -10.51 6.24 26.49
CA LEU A 338 -10.09 7.51 27.05
C LEU A 338 -11.28 8.30 27.60
N SER A 339 -11.09 8.99 28.72
CA SER A 339 -12.13 9.86 29.27
C SER A 339 -12.36 11.09 28.38
N ALA A 340 -13.58 11.62 28.39
CA ALA A 340 -13.93 12.82 27.60
C ALA A 340 -13.05 14.03 27.96
N ASP A 341 -12.68 14.17 29.23
CA ASP A 341 -11.77 15.23 29.68
C ASP A 341 -10.35 15.05 29.14
N HIS A 342 -9.87 13.81 29.03
CA HIS A 342 -8.58 13.53 28.41
C HIS A 342 -8.59 13.90 26.93
N ILE A 343 -9.61 13.48 26.19
CA ILE A 343 -9.77 13.83 24.77
C ILE A 343 -9.83 15.36 24.59
N LYS A 344 -10.55 16.06 25.47
CA LYS A 344 -10.60 17.53 25.45
C LYS A 344 -9.21 18.14 25.64
N ARG A 345 -8.39 17.62 26.57
CA ARG A 345 -7.00 18.08 26.76
C ARG A 345 -6.15 17.88 25.51
N ILE A 346 -6.26 16.74 24.82
CA ILE A 346 -5.55 16.49 23.56
C ILE A 346 -5.88 17.58 22.55
N VAL A 347 -7.16 17.83 22.27
CA VAL A 347 -7.58 18.83 21.26
C VAL A 347 -7.18 20.25 21.65
N SER A 348 -7.29 20.60 22.93
CA SER A 348 -7.12 21.97 23.41
C SER A 348 -5.66 22.39 23.62
N ALA A 349 -4.84 21.44 24.07
CA ALA A 349 -3.53 21.74 24.66
C ALA A 349 -2.37 21.11 23.91
N GLN A 350 -2.60 20.20 22.95
CA GLN A 350 -1.51 19.61 22.18
C GLN A 350 -0.90 20.65 21.23
N PRO A 351 0.38 21.05 21.42
CA PRO A 351 1.05 21.92 20.48
C PRO A 351 1.57 21.11 19.29
N PHE A 352 1.45 21.67 18.09
CA PHE A 352 2.19 21.23 16.92
C PHE A 352 3.09 22.37 16.46
N GLU A 353 4.39 22.10 16.27
CA GLU A 353 5.39 23.14 15.92
C GLU A 353 5.34 24.33 16.90
N GLY A 354 5.17 24.02 18.20
CA GLY A 354 5.11 25.00 19.29
C GLY A 354 3.80 25.81 19.40
N ARG A 355 2.77 25.52 18.58
CA ARG A 355 1.49 26.23 18.63
C ARG A 355 0.30 25.28 18.73
N THR A 356 -0.72 25.66 19.51
CA THR A 356 -2.03 24.99 19.49
C THR A 356 -2.80 25.36 18.22
N LEU A 357 -3.90 24.65 17.94
CA LEU A 357 -4.78 24.96 16.82
C LEU A 357 -5.25 26.42 16.82
N ARG A 358 -5.74 26.93 17.96
CA ARG A 358 -6.19 28.33 18.08
C ARG A 358 -5.05 29.31 17.79
N GLN A 359 -3.84 29.02 18.28
CA GLN A 359 -2.66 29.85 18.00
C GLN A 359 -2.25 29.82 16.52
N TRP A 360 -2.35 28.67 15.86
CA TRP A 360 -2.13 28.56 14.42
C TRP A 360 -3.15 29.35 13.61
N LEU A 361 -4.44 29.30 13.99
CA LEU A 361 -5.50 30.08 13.33
C LEU A 361 -5.26 31.59 13.48
N SER A 362 -4.95 32.06 14.69
CA SER A 362 -4.61 33.47 14.91
C SER A 362 -3.35 33.91 14.16
N TYR A 363 -2.33 33.04 14.08
CA TYR A 363 -1.15 33.32 13.27
C TYR A 363 -1.50 33.42 11.78
N ASN A 364 -2.34 32.52 11.27
CA ASN A 364 -2.75 32.53 9.87
C ASN A 364 -3.57 33.77 9.51
N GLN A 365 -4.44 34.26 10.40
CA GLN A 365 -5.16 35.53 10.23
C GLN A 365 -4.19 36.72 10.06
N GLN A 366 -3.18 36.81 10.93
CA GLN A 366 -2.17 37.86 10.85
C GLN A 366 -1.42 37.79 9.52
N ILE A 367 -1.02 36.60 9.10
CA ILE A 367 -0.29 36.40 7.83
C ILE A 367 -1.18 36.69 6.62
N ASP A 368 -2.46 36.32 6.64
CA ASP A 368 -3.44 36.61 5.59
C ASP A 368 -3.61 38.12 5.38
N THR A 369 -4.00 38.83 6.44
CA THR A 369 -4.21 40.28 6.44
C THR A 369 -2.95 41.05 6.05
N GLN A 370 -1.78 40.64 6.54
CA GLN A 370 -0.48 41.25 6.15
C GLN A 370 -0.17 41.04 4.66
N ARG A 371 -0.45 39.87 4.09
CA ARG A 371 -0.19 39.59 2.67
C ARG A 371 -1.10 40.40 1.76
N ILE A 372 -2.38 40.50 2.08
CA ILE A 372 -3.34 41.33 1.34
C ILE A 372 -2.88 42.79 1.39
N THR A 373 -2.59 43.29 2.60
CA THR A 373 -2.13 44.66 2.80
C THR A 373 -0.84 44.95 2.03
N ARG A 374 0.17 44.07 2.14
CA ARG A 374 1.45 44.24 1.44
C ARG A 374 1.28 44.27 -0.07
N ALA A 375 0.43 43.41 -0.62
CA ALA A 375 0.15 43.40 -2.06
C ALA A 375 -0.49 44.72 -2.51
N ALA A 376 -1.48 45.20 -1.77
CA ALA A 376 -2.16 46.46 -2.07
C ALA A 376 -1.20 47.66 -1.99
N LYS A 377 -0.39 47.74 -0.92
CA LYS A 377 0.63 48.81 -0.75
C LYS A 377 1.62 48.84 -1.90
N MET A 378 2.16 47.67 -2.29
CA MET A 378 3.11 47.59 -3.40
C MET A 378 2.49 48.04 -4.73
N ALA A 379 1.25 47.63 -5.00
CA ALA A 379 0.54 48.05 -6.21
C ALA A 379 0.33 49.57 -6.26
N ILE A 380 -0.08 50.18 -5.14
CA ILE A 380 -0.25 51.64 -5.04
C ILE A 380 1.09 52.36 -5.24
N VAL A 381 2.16 51.89 -4.60
CA VAL A 381 3.51 52.47 -4.76
C VAL A 381 4.00 52.40 -6.22
N ASN A 382 3.60 51.36 -6.95
CA ASN A 382 3.92 51.19 -8.37
C ASN A 382 3.03 52.03 -9.32
N GLY A 383 2.07 52.81 -8.79
CA GLY A 383 1.16 53.61 -9.60
C GLY A 383 0.09 52.79 -10.34
N GLU A 384 -0.27 51.61 -9.82
CA GLU A 384 -1.31 50.77 -10.40
C GLU A 384 -2.71 51.39 -10.22
N THR A 385 -3.61 51.15 -11.18
CA THR A 385 -5.01 51.60 -11.09
C THR A 385 -5.76 50.91 -9.94
N PRO A 386 -6.85 51.49 -9.39
CA PRO A 386 -7.62 50.86 -8.31
C PRO A 386 -8.05 49.41 -8.57
N THR A 387 -8.39 49.10 -9.83
CA THR A 387 -8.74 47.74 -10.25
C THR A 387 -7.54 46.80 -10.23
N GLN A 388 -6.35 47.27 -10.61
CA GLN A 388 -5.11 46.51 -10.55
C GLN A 388 -4.67 46.27 -9.09
N VAL A 389 -4.79 47.25 -8.20
CA VAL A 389 -4.52 47.09 -6.76
C VAL A 389 -5.36 45.95 -6.16
N ALA A 390 -6.68 45.97 -6.40
CA ALA A 390 -7.57 44.94 -5.91
C ALA A 390 -7.25 43.54 -6.49
N ARG A 391 -6.85 43.47 -7.78
CA ARG A 391 -6.40 42.22 -8.41
C ARG A 391 -5.08 41.71 -7.84
N ALA A 392 -4.12 42.59 -7.55
CA ALA A 392 -2.84 42.19 -6.97
C ALA A 392 -3.02 41.52 -5.59
N ALA A 393 -3.99 42.00 -4.80
CA ALA A 393 -4.31 41.46 -3.49
C ALA A 393 -5.20 40.19 -3.55
N LEU A 394 -6.27 40.22 -4.34
CA LEU A 394 -7.34 39.20 -4.31
C LEU A 394 -7.34 38.27 -5.52
N GLY A 395 -6.60 38.58 -6.57
CA GLY A 395 -6.52 37.79 -7.80
C GLY A 395 -7.60 38.13 -8.82
N THR A 396 -7.65 37.33 -9.89
CA THR A 396 -8.54 37.54 -11.05
C THR A 396 -9.56 36.42 -11.21
N LYS A 397 -10.76 36.77 -11.67
CA LYS A 397 -11.82 35.78 -11.93
C LYS A 397 -11.40 34.76 -13.01
N GLN A 398 -10.61 35.20 -13.99
CA GLN A 398 -10.10 34.37 -15.09
C GLN A 398 -9.21 33.22 -14.59
N LEU A 399 -8.44 33.43 -13.53
CA LEU A 399 -7.58 32.41 -12.92
C LEU A 399 -8.22 31.77 -11.68
N ASN A 400 -9.54 31.92 -11.50
CA ASN A 400 -10.26 31.48 -10.30
C ASN A 400 -9.60 32.01 -9.02
N TYR A 401 -9.08 33.25 -9.07
CA TYR A 401 -8.40 33.96 -7.98
C TYR A 401 -7.12 33.27 -7.46
N LYS A 402 -6.58 32.30 -8.20
CA LYS A 402 -5.36 31.56 -7.81
C LYS A 402 -4.09 32.41 -7.84
N ASP A 403 -4.13 33.53 -8.54
CA ASP A 403 -3.08 34.55 -8.65
C ASP A 403 -3.09 35.57 -7.49
N GLY A 404 -4.15 35.60 -6.69
CA GLY A 404 -4.27 36.49 -5.53
C GLY A 404 -3.44 36.08 -4.32
N LYS A 405 -3.01 37.04 -3.52
CA LYS A 405 -2.30 36.76 -2.25
C LYS A 405 -3.22 36.22 -1.16
N ALA A 406 -4.50 36.62 -1.15
CA ALA A 406 -5.52 36.07 -0.25
C ALA A 406 -5.65 34.54 -0.41
N ARG A 407 -5.50 34.00 -1.63
CA ARG A 407 -5.60 32.55 -1.88
C ARG A 407 -4.55 31.74 -1.12
N LYS A 408 -3.42 32.33 -0.74
CA LYS A 408 -2.38 31.64 0.02
C LYS A 408 -2.86 31.25 1.42
N ALA A 409 -3.76 32.03 2.04
CA ALA A 409 -4.36 31.70 3.32
C ALA A 409 -5.07 30.33 3.28
N PHE A 410 -5.70 29.98 2.16
CA PHE A 410 -6.43 28.71 2.02
C PHE A 410 -5.49 27.50 2.03
N ASN A 411 -4.31 27.62 1.42
CA ASN A 411 -3.30 26.58 1.44
C ASN A 411 -2.65 26.44 2.83
N ASP A 412 -2.49 27.55 3.54
CA ASP A 412 -1.93 27.58 4.88
C ASP A 412 -2.91 26.95 5.89
N ILE A 413 -4.21 27.27 5.81
CA ILE A 413 -5.28 26.63 6.58
C ILE A 413 -5.32 25.12 6.30
N GLU A 414 -5.32 24.73 5.02
CA GLU A 414 -5.32 23.31 4.66
C GLU A 414 -4.13 22.56 5.27
N SER A 415 -2.95 23.18 5.27
CA SER A 415 -1.74 22.58 5.83
C SER A 415 -1.84 22.45 7.35
N VAL A 416 -2.36 23.46 8.04
CA VAL A 416 -2.64 23.40 9.48
C VAL A 416 -3.66 22.29 9.77
N TYR A 417 -4.79 22.25 9.07
CA TYR A 417 -5.85 21.26 9.33
C TYR A 417 -5.40 19.82 9.10
N LEU A 418 -4.71 19.54 7.99
CA LEU A 418 -4.19 18.19 7.76
C LEU A 418 -3.22 17.76 8.87
N THR A 419 -2.39 18.69 9.32
CA THR A 419 -1.35 18.38 10.30
C THR A 419 -1.92 18.23 11.71
N VAL A 420 -2.72 19.19 12.16
CA VAL A 420 -3.35 19.15 13.49
C VAL A 420 -4.30 17.97 13.60
N THR A 421 -5.13 17.73 12.59
CA THR A 421 -6.06 16.59 12.57
C THR A 421 -5.31 15.25 12.62
N ASN A 422 -4.22 15.10 11.85
CA ASN A 422 -3.40 13.88 11.93
C ASN A 422 -2.70 13.75 13.29
N GLY A 423 -2.30 14.87 13.90
CA GLY A 423 -1.63 14.87 15.20
C GLY A 423 -2.55 14.51 16.36
N ILE A 424 -3.77 15.07 16.37
CA ILE A 424 -4.82 14.68 17.31
C ILE A 424 -5.13 13.19 17.17
N ASN A 425 -5.32 12.70 15.94
CA ASN A 425 -5.60 11.29 15.67
C ASN A 425 -4.50 10.36 16.23
N ASN A 426 -3.23 10.66 15.93
CA ASN A 426 -2.12 9.83 16.40
C ASN A 426 -1.90 9.94 17.91
N GLN A 427 -2.17 11.11 18.52
CA GLN A 427 -2.09 11.26 19.97
C GLN A 427 -3.19 10.48 20.69
N ILE A 428 -4.42 10.52 20.18
CA ILE A 428 -5.53 9.69 20.69
C ILE A 428 -5.14 8.22 20.65
N LYS A 429 -4.59 7.74 19.52
CA LYS A 429 -4.13 6.37 19.36
C LYS A 429 -3.02 6.01 20.35
N SER A 430 -1.98 6.84 20.44
CA SER A 430 -0.86 6.62 21.36
C SER A 430 -1.33 6.53 22.82
N ASP A 431 -2.18 7.46 23.26
CA ASP A 431 -2.73 7.47 24.62
C ASP A 431 -3.67 6.28 24.87
N LEU A 432 -4.50 5.92 23.89
CA LEU A 432 -5.37 4.74 23.96
C LEU A 432 -4.56 3.45 24.09
N TYR A 433 -3.46 3.33 23.35
CA TYR A 433 -2.57 2.17 23.45
C TYR A 433 -1.86 2.15 24.79
N ALA A 434 -1.46 3.30 25.32
CA ALA A 434 -0.82 3.42 26.64
C ALA A 434 -1.76 2.98 27.78
N GLU A 435 -3.02 3.41 27.73
CA GLU A 435 -4.06 2.98 28.67
C GLU A 435 -4.30 1.46 28.64
N ASN A 436 -4.03 0.83 27.50
CA ASN A 436 -4.22 -0.60 27.25
C ASN A 436 -2.90 -1.36 27.07
N SER A 437 -1.84 -0.90 27.74
CA SER A 437 -0.48 -1.41 27.56
C SER A 437 -0.27 -2.86 28.05
N ASP A 438 -1.21 -3.40 28.82
CA ASP A 438 -1.24 -4.83 29.18
C ASP A 438 -1.56 -5.74 27.98
N ILE A 439 -2.21 -5.19 26.94
CA ILE A 439 -2.55 -5.88 25.70
C ILE A 439 -1.68 -5.38 24.54
N ILE A 440 -1.53 -4.07 24.42
CA ILE A 440 -0.86 -3.38 23.32
C ILE A 440 0.49 -2.84 23.82
N ASP A 441 1.55 -3.63 23.67
CA ASP A 441 2.90 -3.25 24.09
C ASP A 441 3.79 -2.75 22.92
N LYS A 442 3.28 -2.84 21.69
CA LYS A 442 3.99 -2.50 20.47
C LYS A 442 3.10 -1.77 19.47
N VAL A 443 3.73 -0.90 18.68
CA VAL A 443 3.08 -0.15 17.61
C VAL A 443 3.92 -0.24 16.35
N MET A 444 3.25 -0.34 15.21
CA MET A 444 3.84 -0.26 13.89
C MET A 444 3.61 1.13 13.31
N PHE A 445 4.66 1.74 12.80
CA PHE A 445 4.55 2.98 12.05
C PHE A 445 4.20 2.68 10.60
N VAL A 446 3.14 3.32 10.08
CA VAL A 446 2.68 3.15 8.70
C VAL A 446 2.74 4.49 8.00
N ALA A 447 3.62 4.60 7.02
CA ALA A 447 3.65 5.71 6.09
C ALA A 447 2.59 5.51 5.00
N THR A 448 2.05 6.61 4.50
CA THR A 448 1.31 6.55 3.23
C THR A 448 2.32 6.19 2.12
N LEU A 449 2.03 5.27 1.21
CA LEU A 449 2.97 4.85 0.16
C LEU A 449 2.73 5.62 -1.15
N ASP A 450 2.99 6.93 -1.15
CA ASP A 450 2.85 7.77 -2.36
C ASP A 450 3.97 8.81 -2.51
N VAL A 451 3.94 9.56 -3.63
CA VAL A 451 4.99 10.54 -3.99
C VAL A 451 5.14 11.72 -3.02
N ARG A 452 4.19 11.95 -2.12
CA ARG A 452 4.21 13.05 -1.14
C ARG A 452 4.69 12.61 0.24
N THR A 453 5.07 11.35 0.37
CA THR A 453 5.66 10.80 1.58
C THR A 453 7.06 11.36 1.72
N THR A 454 7.47 11.78 2.91
CA THR A 454 8.84 12.26 3.16
C THR A 454 9.78 11.10 3.39
N PHE A 455 11.10 11.30 3.22
CA PHE A 455 12.08 10.26 3.56
C PHE A 455 12.01 9.88 5.05
N GLU A 456 11.63 10.82 5.90
CA GLU A 456 11.44 10.57 7.33
C GLU A 456 10.30 9.59 7.60
N CYS A 457 9.14 9.79 6.98
CA CYS A 457 8.02 8.87 7.12
C CYS A 457 8.33 7.53 6.44
N ALA A 458 8.87 7.55 5.22
CA ALA A 458 9.28 6.37 4.47
C ALA A 458 10.28 5.50 5.24
N GLY A 459 11.26 6.13 5.91
CA GLY A 459 12.25 5.46 6.72
C GLY A 459 11.71 4.78 7.97
N ASN A 460 10.52 5.17 8.43
CA ASN A 460 9.86 4.55 9.58
C ASN A 460 8.80 3.52 9.17
N ASP A 461 8.46 3.43 7.88
CA ASP A 461 7.38 2.57 7.42
C ASP A 461 7.62 1.07 7.70
N GLY A 462 6.60 0.42 8.25
CA GLY A 462 6.60 -1.00 8.61
C GLY A 462 7.47 -1.33 9.83
N LYS A 463 8.14 -0.35 10.45
CA LYS A 463 8.91 -0.57 11.67
C LYS A 463 7.99 -0.74 12.87
N VAL A 464 8.33 -1.71 13.71
CA VAL A 464 7.62 -2.01 14.95
C VAL A 464 8.45 -1.48 16.11
N PHE A 465 7.85 -0.61 16.90
CA PHE A 465 8.44 0.01 18.07
C PHE A 465 7.77 -0.56 19.32
N LYS A 466 8.53 -0.57 20.42
CA LYS A 466 7.90 -0.70 21.73
C LYS A 466 7.09 0.55 21.99
N LEU A 467 5.92 0.40 22.61
CA LEU A 467 5.07 1.53 22.92
C LEU A 467 5.83 2.57 23.76
N GLY A 468 5.78 3.83 23.33
CA GLY A 468 6.50 4.96 23.89
C GLY A 468 7.84 5.28 23.22
N GLU A 469 8.38 4.38 22.40
CA GLU A 469 9.65 4.55 21.68
C GLU A 469 9.45 4.92 20.19
N GLU A 470 8.19 4.97 19.72
CA GLU A 470 7.86 5.31 18.35
C GLU A 470 8.05 6.81 18.02
N PRO A 471 8.43 7.15 16.78
CA PRO A 471 8.22 8.50 16.25
C PRO A 471 6.73 8.81 16.25
N LYS A 472 6.33 9.98 16.78
CA LYS A 472 4.93 10.38 16.93
C LYS A 472 4.47 11.27 15.78
N PRO A 473 3.65 10.79 14.83
CA PRO A 473 3.11 11.65 13.79
C PRO A 473 2.22 12.75 14.39
N PRO A 474 2.19 13.95 13.80
CA PRO A 474 2.76 14.31 12.51
C PRO A 474 4.25 14.63 12.68
N LEU A 475 5.11 14.10 11.82
CA LEU A 475 6.55 14.41 11.87
C LEU A 475 6.90 15.72 11.15
N HIS A 476 6.01 16.16 10.26
CA HIS A 476 6.15 17.37 9.46
C HIS A 476 4.77 17.89 9.06
N PHE A 477 4.71 19.11 8.52
CA PHE A 477 3.50 19.63 7.92
C PHE A 477 2.95 18.68 6.85
N ARG A 478 1.63 18.47 6.88
CA ARG A 478 0.89 17.58 5.97
C ARG A 478 1.32 16.12 6.04
N CYS A 479 1.93 15.69 7.14
CA CYS A 479 2.18 14.28 7.43
C CYS A 479 0.86 13.49 7.47
N ARG A 480 0.85 12.31 6.85
CA ARG A 480 -0.32 11.42 6.75
C ARG A 480 -0.05 10.03 7.34
N SER A 481 1.12 9.85 7.94
CA SER A 481 1.52 8.61 8.60
C SER A 481 0.68 8.38 9.84
N LEU A 482 0.46 7.10 10.16
CA LEU A 482 -0.34 6.66 11.28
C LEU A 482 0.39 5.59 12.10
N LEU A 483 0.06 5.54 13.39
CA LEU A 483 0.46 4.46 14.28
C LEU A 483 -0.64 3.38 14.29
N VAL A 484 -0.23 2.12 14.13
CA VAL A 484 -1.10 0.94 14.14
C VAL A 484 -0.66 0.04 15.28
N PRO A 485 -1.55 -0.43 16.16
CA PRO A 485 -1.13 -1.27 17.27
C PRO A 485 -0.77 -2.66 16.77
N TYR A 486 0.23 -3.27 17.38
CA TYR A 486 0.53 -4.68 17.20
C TYR A 486 0.27 -5.43 18.49
N ILE A 487 -0.70 -6.33 18.48
CA ILE A 487 -1.03 -7.16 19.63
C ILE A 487 -0.35 -8.50 19.45
N ASN A 488 0.59 -8.80 20.35
CA ASN A 488 1.25 -10.10 20.39
C ASN A 488 0.20 -11.17 20.77
N PRO A 489 0.05 -12.25 19.97
CA PRO A 489 -0.82 -13.37 20.33
C PRO A 489 -0.60 -13.91 21.75
N ASP A 490 0.64 -13.86 22.24
CA ASP A 490 0.96 -14.39 23.57
C ASP A 490 0.38 -13.56 24.73
N ASN A 491 0.11 -12.27 24.49
CA ASN A 491 -0.56 -11.39 25.47
C ASN A 491 -2.04 -11.81 25.67
N LEU A 492 -2.59 -12.60 24.75
CA LEU A 492 -3.98 -13.08 24.78
C LEU A 492 -4.14 -14.46 25.44
N ASN A 493 -3.04 -15.12 25.83
CA ASN A 493 -3.05 -16.51 26.32
C ASN A 493 -3.89 -16.71 27.60
N ARG A 494 -4.14 -15.65 28.38
CA ARG A 494 -4.94 -15.70 29.61
C ARG A 494 -6.42 -15.33 29.40
N ARG A 495 -6.83 -15.03 28.17
CA ARG A 495 -8.18 -14.55 27.86
C ARG A 495 -9.00 -15.65 27.18
N GLY A 496 -10.27 -15.77 27.58
CA GLY A 496 -11.24 -16.66 26.94
C GLY A 496 -11.59 -16.15 25.54
N PHE A 497 -11.78 -17.07 24.59
CA PHE A 497 -12.13 -16.68 23.22
C PHE A 497 -13.64 -16.51 23.11
N ASP A 498 -14.10 -15.76 22.11
CA ASP A 498 -15.53 -15.61 21.92
C ASP A 498 -16.18 -16.97 21.59
N ALA A 499 -17.46 -17.11 21.94
CA ALA A 499 -18.18 -18.38 21.79
C ALA A 499 -18.30 -18.87 20.34
N SER A 500 -18.20 -17.97 19.35
CA SER A 500 -18.23 -18.33 17.93
C SER A 500 -16.88 -18.90 17.48
N THR A 501 -15.77 -18.29 17.93
CA THR A 501 -14.42 -18.76 17.68
C THR A 501 -14.16 -20.09 18.37
N GLU A 502 -14.62 -20.29 19.60
CA GLU A 502 -14.47 -21.57 20.30
C GLU A 502 -15.18 -22.72 19.56
N LYS A 503 -16.39 -22.47 19.04
CA LYS A 503 -17.11 -23.43 18.19
C LYS A 503 -16.37 -23.71 16.88
N GLN A 504 -15.82 -22.69 16.24
CA GLN A 504 -15.01 -22.86 15.03
C GLN A 504 -13.78 -23.72 15.30
N LEU A 505 -13.02 -23.43 16.37
CA LEU A 505 -11.83 -24.19 16.75
C LEU A 505 -12.16 -25.65 17.07
N LEU A 506 -13.26 -25.92 17.75
CA LEU A 506 -13.72 -27.28 18.01
C LEU A 506 -14.09 -28.02 16.72
N ARG A 507 -14.76 -27.34 15.79
CA ARG A 507 -15.11 -27.91 14.48
C ARG A 507 -13.86 -28.27 13.68
N GLU A 508 -12.95 -27.31 13.51
CA GLU A 508 -11.70 -27.49 12.77
C GLU A 508 -10.84 -28.61 13.37
N PHE A 509 -10.68 -28.65 14.70
CA PHE A 509 -9.91 -29.71 15.36
C PHE A 509 -10.55 -31.09 15.17
N SER A 510 -11.88 -31.17 15.21
CA SER A 510 -12.61 -32.44 15.08
C SER A 510 -12.58 -32.97 13.65
N GLU A 511 -12.61 -32.08 12.66
CA GLU A 511 -12.39 -32.41 11.25
C GLU A 511 -10.95 -32.91 11.01
N GLU A 512 -9.94 -32.24 11.56
CA GLU A 512 -8.53 -32.62 11.39
C GLU A 512 -8.15 -33.95 12.07
N ASN A 513 -8.93 -34.39 13.06
CA ASN A 513 -8.67 -35.61 13.83
C ASN A 513 -9.71 -36.71 13.60
N ASP A 514 -10.57 -36.56 12.59
CA ASP A 514 -11.64 -37.52 12.22
C ASP A 514 -12.58 -37.88 13.40
N LEU A 515 -12.87 -36.91 14.26
CA LEU A 515 -13.67 -37.11 15.49
C LEU A 515 -15.18 -36.91 15.30
N GLY A 516 -15.62 -36.60 14.08
CA GLY A 516 -17.01 -36.26 13.76
C GLY A 516 -17.44 -34.88 14.27
N GLN A 517 -18.75 -34.65 14.43
CA GLN A 517 -19.27 -33.34 14.87
C GLN A 517 -19.23 -33.19 16.40
N ILE A 518 -18.12 -32.68 16.93
CA ILE A 518 -18.01 -32.31 18.35
C ILE A 518 -18.49 -30.87 18.53
N ARG A 519 -19.52 -30.69 19.37
CA ARG A 519 -20.15 -29.40 19.63
C ARG A 519 -19.71 -28.72 20.93
N SER A 520 -19.03 -29.46 21.81
CA SER A 520 -18.56 -28.97 23.11
C SER A 520 -17.19 -29.52 23.46
N TYR A 521 -16.37 -28.70 24.11
CA TYR A 521 -15.06 -29.10 24.64
C TYR A 521 -15.15 -30.32 25.57
N ASP A 522 -16.20 -30.39 26.38
CA ASP A 522 -16.36 -31.48 27.34
C ASP A 522 -16.66 -32.83 26.71
N THR A 523 -17.19 -32.81 25.47
CA THR A 523 -17.49 -34.01 24.69
C THR A 523 -16.29 -34.56 23.91
N LEU A 524 -15.11 -33.93 24.03
CA LEU A 524 -13.88 -34.44 23.44
C LEU A 524 -13.49 -35.81 24.03
N PRO A 525 -13.14 -36.80 23.17
CA PRO A 525 -12.68 -38.11 23.64
C PRO A 525 -11.48 -38.03 24.60
N LYS A 526 -11.37 -39.02 25.47
CA LYS A 526 -10.29 -39.10 26.48
C LYS A 526 -8.92 -39.06 25.79
N GLY A 527 -8.03 -38.18 26.26
CA GLY A 527 -6.70 -37.94 25.66
C GLY A 527 -6.64 -36.83 24.60
N TYR A 528 -7.80 -36.35 24.09
CA TYR A 528 -7.83 -35.28 23.08
C TYR A 528 -7.93 -33.88 23.67
N LYS A 529 -8.33 -33.73 24.94
CA LYS A 529 -8.41 -32.40 25.61
C LYS A 529 -7.05 -31.68 25.64
N THR A 530 -5.96 -32.38 26.00
CA THR A 530 -4.60 -31.80 26.00
C THR A 530 -4.11 -31.49 24.59
N LYS A 531 -4.43 -32.35 23.61
CA LYS A 531 -4.10 -32.15 22.19
C LYS A 531 -4.83 -30.93 21.61
N TYR A 532 -6.13 -30.81 21.88
CA TYR A 532 -6.93 -29.65 21.51
C TYR A 532 -6.36 -28.37 22.11
N ASN A 533 -6.01 -28.35 23.41
CA ASN A 533 -5.46 -27.15 24.04
C ASN A 533 -4.13 -26.71 23.41
N ALA A 534 -3.27 -27.65 22.99
CA ALA A 534 -2.04 -27.34 22.27
C ALA A 534 -2.31 -26.85 20.84
N TRP A 535 -3.18 -27.55 20.11
CA TRP A 535 -3.59 -27.22 18.73
C TRP A 535 -4.29 -25.86 18.68
N ALA A 536 -5.26 -25.62 19.55
CA ALA A 536 -6.02 -24.38 19.63
C ALA A 536 -5.11 -23.20 19.93
N ARG A 537 -4.12 -23.35 20.82
CA ARG A 537 -3.11 -22.29 21.05
C ARG A 537 -2.32 -21.96 19.78
N LYS A 538 -1.90 -22.96 19.01
CA LYS A 538 -1.21 -22.75 17.72
C LYS A 538 -2.14 -22.06 16.72
N ARG A 539 -3.36 -22.56 16.56
CA ARG A 539 -4.37 -22.02 15.64
C ARG A 539 -4.75 -20.58 15.97
N LYS A 540 -4.87 -20.24 17.25
CA LYS A 540 -5.11 -18.88 17.73
C LYS A 540 -3.99 -17.92 17.35
N ARG A 541 -2.72 -18.34 17.43
CA ARG A 541 -1.59 -17.54 16.93
C ARG A 541 -1.67 -17.28 15.42
N GLU A 542 -2.12 -18.27 14.65
CA GLU A 542 -2.33 -18.13 13.21
C GLU A 542 -3.46 -17.13 12.89
N LEU A 543 -4.58 -17.17 13.66
CA LEU A 543 -5.71 -16.25 13.49
C LEU A 543 -5.39 -14.81 13.89
N VAL A 544 -4.61 -14.63 14.97
CA VAL A 544 -4.18 -13.29 15.41
C VAL A 544 -3.13 -12.71 14.47
N GLY A 545 -2.25 -13.58 13.96
CA GLY A 545 -1.19 -13.22 13.01
C GLY A 545 -0.03 -12.49 13.65
N GLN A 546 1.11 -12.57 12.98
CA GLN A 546 2.24 -11.68 13.24
C GLN A 546 2.07 -10.36 12.50
N VAL A 547 2.91 -9.37 12.81
CA VAL A 547 2.95 -8.13 12.03
C VAL A 547 3.08 -8.50 10.56
N PRO A 548 2.12 -8.11 9.71
CA PRO A 548 2.23 -8.42 8.30
C PRO A 548 3.51 -7.75 7.79
N ALA A 549 4.44 -8.56 7.27
CA ALA A 549 5.64 -8.08 6.58
C ALA A 549 5.30 -7.49 5.19
N THR A 550 4.04 -7.13 4.96
CA THR A 550 3.55 -6.73 3.65
C THR A 550 4.11 -5.36 3.31
N GLN A 551 5.06 -5.38 2.36
CA GLN A 551 5.50 -4.24 1.57
C GLN A 551 5.73 -2.97 2.39
N ASN A 552 6.85 -2.92 3.11
CA ASN A 552 7.35 -1.64 3.64
C ASN A 552 7.74 -0.70 2.48
N PHE A 553 7.83 0.59 2.76
CA PHE A 553 8.06 1.64 1.77
C PHE A 553 9.35 1.39 0.96
N ASP A 554 10.41 0.89 1.60
CA ASP A 554 11.65 0.49 0.93
C ASP A 554 11.39 -0.57 -0.15
N THR A 555 10.66 -1.63 0.20
CA THR A 555 10.26 -2.69 -0.74
C THR A 555 9.30 -2.17 -1.82
N TRP A 556 8.34 -1.32 -1.44
CA TRP A 556 7.43 -0.68 -2.39
C TRP A 556 8.18 0.17 -3.42
N LEU A 557 9.08 1.04 -2.97
CA LEU A 557 9.81 1.96 -3.81
C LEU A 557 10.77 1.22 -4.75
N ARG A 558 11.43 0.15 -4.28
CA ARG A 558 12.27 -0.72 -5.13
C ARG A 558 11.49 -1.34 -6.29
N ASN A 559 10.20 -1.59 -6.09
CA ASN A 559 9.32 -2.19 -7.09
C ASN A 559 8.66 -1.15 -8.02
N GLN A 560 8.88 0.16 -7.81
CA GLN A 560 8.37 1.19 -8.71
C GLN A 560 9.27 1.36 -9.96
N PRO A 561 8.72 1.89 -11.07
CA PRO A 561 9.51 2.25 -12.26
C PRO A 561 10.71 3.16 -11.93
N LEU A 562 11.76 3.08 -12.73
CA LEU A 562 12.99 3.88 -12.53
C LEU A 562 12.70 5.39 -12.55
N GLU A 563 11.81 5.81 -13.44
CA GLU A 563 11.35 7.19 -13.57
C GLU A 563 10.71 7.65 -12.27
N PHE A 564 9.86 6.82 -11.67
CA PHE A 564 9.19 7.11 -10.41
C PHE A 564 10.17 7.17 -9.23
N GLN A 565 11.14 6.25 -9.17
CA GLN A 565 12.18 6.30 -8.12
C GLN A 565 13.02 7.58 -8.22
N ASN A 566 13.33 8.03 -9.45
CA ASN A 566 14.09 9.26 -9.67
C ASN A 566 13.26 10.52 -9.41
N GLU A 567 11.98 10.52 -9.78
CA GLU A 567 11.03 11.58 -9.42
C GLU A 567 10.92 11.73 -7.90
N TYR A 568 10.87 10.60 -7.20
CA TYR A 568 10.69 10.57 -5.76
C TYR A 568 11.94 10.91 -4.94
N LEU A 569 13.08 10.26 -5.21
CA LEU A 569 14.31 10.43 -4.42
C LEU A 569 15.22 11.56 -4.95
N GLY A 570 15.01 12.00 -6.19
CA GLY A 570 16.02 12.68 -6.97
C GLY A 570 17.11 11.72 -7.47
N PRO A 571 17.77 12.02 -8.60
CA PRO A 571 18.62 11.06 -9.33
C PRO A 571 19.78 10.51 -8.49
N GLY A 572 20.46 11.36 -7.70
CA GLY A 572 21.64 10.95 -6.92
C GLY A 572 21.31 10.04 -5.73
N ARG A 573 20.22 10.31 -5.00
CA ARG A 573 19.78 9.44 -3.90
C ARG A 573 19.15 8.15 -4.43
N ALA A 574 18.42 8.23 -5.54
CA ALA A 574 17.87 7.05 -6.21
C ALA A 574 18.96 6.07 -6.64
N GLU A 575 20.12 6.58 -7.08
CA GLU A 575 21.28 5.73 -7.40
C GLU A 575 21.78 4.97 -6.17
N ILE A 576 22.01 5.67 -5.05
CA ILE A 576 22.45 5.04 -3.79
C ILE A 576 21.42 4.04 -3.28
N PHE A 577 20.13 4.39 -3.34
CA PHE A 577 19.03 3.50 -2.95
C PHE A 577 19.03 2.20 -3.76
N ARG A 578 19.23 2.29 -5.09
CA ARG A 578 19.30 1.12 -5.98
C ARG A 578 20.54 0.24 -5.76
N GLN A 579 21.63 0.79 -5.22
CA GLN A 579 22.81 -0.01 -4.84
C GLN A 579 22.49 -1.00 -3.72
N GLY A 580 21.42 -0.77 -2.94
CA GLY A 580 20.92 -1.72 -1.94
C GLY A 580 21.78 -1.80 -0.66
N LYS A 581 22.82 -0.98 -0.53
CA LYS A 581 23.70 -0.94 0.65
C LYS A 581 23.07 -0.26 1.87
N LEU A 582 22.15 0.68 1.63
CA LEU A 582 21.42 1.40 2.65
C LEU A 582 19.92 1.23 2.44
N THR A 583 19.21 1.07 3.54
CA THR A 583 17.74 1.18 3.61
C THR A 583 17.32 2.65 3.73
N LEU A 584 16.12 2.99 3.29
CA LEU A 584 15.64 4.39 3.29
C LEU A 584 15.64 5.07 4.66
N ASP A 585 15.57 4.30 5.75
CA ASP A 585 15.66 4.86 7.09
C ASP A 585 17.01 5.49 7.42
N LYS A 586 18.04 5.17 6.64
CA LYS A 586 19.37 5.79 6.73
C LYS A 586 19.47 7.08 5.93
N PHE A 587 18.43 7.45 5.19
CA PHE A 587 18.40 8.67 4.36
C PHE A 587 18.02 9.90 5.17
N VAL A 588 17.58 9.70 6.41
CA VAL A 588 17.23 10.73 7.37
C VAL A 588 17.94 10.52 8.69
N THR A 589 18.17 11.62 9.39
CA THR A 589 18.58 11.61 10.80
C THR A 589 17.40 11.27 11.70
N ARG A 590 17.67 11.00 12.98
CA ARG A 590 16.63 10.77 14.00
C ARG A 590 15.69 11.97 14.15
N ASP A 591 16.19 13.17 13.89
CA ASP A 591 15.45 14.43 14.04
C ASP A 591 14.77 14.87 12.74
N GLY A 592 14.69 13.97 11.74
CA GLY A 592 13.92 14.18 10.50
C GLY A 592 14.68 14.86 9.36
N TYR A 593 15.92 15.31 9.57
CA TYR A 593 16.71 15.94 8.52
C TYR A 593 17.21 14.93 7.48
N GLU A 594 17.02 15.22 6.20
CA GLU A 594 17.54 14.43 5.08
C GLU A 594 19.06 14.55 5.00
N LEU A 595 19.74 13.40 4.88
CA LEU A 595 21.17 13.39 4.64
C LEU A 595 21.50 13.83 3.21
N THR A 596 22.62 14.53 3.07
CA THR A 596 23.19 14.89 1.77
C THR A 596 23.68 13.66 1.02
N ILE A 597 23.85 13.78 -0.29
CA ILE A 597 24.38 12.69 -1.14
C ILE A 597 25.79 12.28 -0.68
N GLU A 598 26.62 13.24 -0.24
CA GLU A 598 27.97 12.96 0.26
C GLU A 598 27.96 12.16 1.57
N GLU A 599 27.07 12.51 2.50
CA GLU A 599 26.89 11.77 3.74
C GLU A 599 26.38 10.35 3.49
N LEU A 600 25.42 10.20 2.56
CA LEU A 600 24.89 8.90 2.18
C LEU A 600 25.95 8.02 1.51
N LYS A 601 26.81 8.59 0.65
CA LYS A 601 27.94 7.86 0.07
C LYS A 601 28.91 7.39 1.16
N LYS A 602 29.29 8.25 2.10
CA LYS A 602 30.15 7.88 3.24
C LYS A 602 29.53 6.78 4.11
N LEU A 603 28.22 6.81 4.34
CA LEU A 603 27.52 5.75 5.05
C LEU A 603 27.50 4.43 4.27
N ALA A 604 27.24 4.50 2.96
CA ALA A 604 27.22 3.34 2.07
C ALA A 604 28.61 2.74 1.79
N GLU A 605 29.68 3.48 2.03
CA GLU A 605 31.07 2.99 1.99
C GLU A 605 31.45 2.24 3.27
N LYS A 606 30.83 2.61 4.40
CA LYS A 606 31.06 1.97 5.71
C LYS A 606 30.19 0.73 5.95
N ALA A 607 29.04 0.64 5.27
CA ALA A 607 28.12 -0.50 5.28
C ALA A 607 28.52 -1.51 4.20
#